data_AF-A0AA43QV33-F1
#
_entry.id   AF-A0AA43QV33-F1
#
_cell.length_a   1.000
_cell.length_b   1.000
_cell.length_c   1.000
_cell.angle_alpha   90.00
_cell.angle_beta   90.00
_cell.angle_gamma   90.00
#
_symmetry.space_group_name_H-M   'P 1'
#
loop_
_entity.id
_entity.type
_entity.pdbx_description
1 polymer ?
#
loop_
_entity_poly.entity_id
_entity_poly.type
_entity_poly.pdbx_seq_one_letter_code
_entity_poly.pdbx_strand_id
1 'polypeptide(L)'
;MSMIRHPLLLLGVNLSAIAASTYLLREHHIYNLEEHEARMDELEGTLRGHIGLIEESLDRIEGKATEADRGKKMNEYYSKRGRDEKSQ
;
A
#
# COMPACT_ATOMS: atom_id res chain seq x y z
N MET A 1 19.33 50.29 12.57
CA MET A 1 17.91 50.00 12.30
C MET A 1 17.69 48.51 12.54
N SER A 2 16.75 48.11 13.41
CA SER A 2 16.52 46.69 13.73
C SER A 2 15.86 45.97 12.55
N MET A 3 16.51 44.92 12.03
CA MET A 3 16.11 44.14 10.86
C MET A 3 14.73 43.46 11.05
N ILE A 4 14.34 43.23 12.30
CA ILE A 4 13.06 42.61 12.72
C ILE A 4 11.86 43.54 12.48
N ARG A 5 12.08 44.86 12.36
CA ARG A 5 10.99 45.84 12.16
C ARG A 5 10.65 46.09 10.69
N HIS A 6 11.28 45.36 9.76
CA HIS A 6 11.03 45.54 8.33
C HIS A 6 9.93 44.58 7.85
N PRO A 7 8.72 45.08 7.51
CA PRO A 7 7.54 44.24 7.28
C PRO A 7 7.71 43.28 6.09
N LEU A 8 8.45 43.69 5.05
CA LEU A 8 8.72 42.84 3.88
C LEU A 8 9.66 41.66 4.21
N LEU A 9 10.58 41.84 5.16
CA LEU A 9 11.46 40.75 5.60
C LEU A 9 10.68 39.73 6.41
N LEU A 10 9.82 40.19 7.34
CA LEU A 10 8.94 39.30 8.09
C LEU A 10 7.99 38.54 7.17
N LEU A 11 7.40 39.21 6.18
CA LEU A 11 6.54 38.56 5.19
C LEU A 11 7.30 37.49 4.40
N GLY A 12 8.51 37.82 3.91
CA GLY A 12 9.35 36.89 3.17
C GLY A 12 9.74 35.65 3.97
N VAL A 13 10.10 35.81 5.24
CA VAL A 13 10.45 34.70 6.15
C VAL A 13 9.24 33.82 6.45
N ASN A 14 8.06 34.40 6.66
CA ASN A 14 6.85 33.61 6.90
C ASN A 14 6.43 32.83 5.64
N LEU A 15 6.48 33.45 4.46
CA LEU A 15 6.17 32.78 3.20
C LEU A 15 7.15 31.65 2.91
N SER A 16 8.45 31.85 3.15
CA SER A 16 9.44 30.79 2.96
C SER A 16 9.27 29.66 3.98
N ALA A 17 8.94 29.97 5.24
CA ALA A 17 8.65 28.98 6.26
C ALA A 17 7.42 28.13 5.89
N ILE A 18 6.34 28.76 5.42
CA ILE A 18 5.13 28.07 4.95
C ILE A 18 5.49 27.17 3.76
N ALA A 19 6.16 27.72 2.73
CA ALA A 19 6.54 26.95 1.55
C ALA A 19 7.43 25.74 1.89
N ALA A 20 8.42 25.92 2.77
CA ALA A 20 9.29 24.84 3.22
C ALA A 20 8.51 23.78 4.01
N SER A 21 7.63 24.19 4.93
CA SER A 21 6.81 23.25 5.70
C SER A 21 5.86 22.45 4.82
N THR A 22 5.22 23.09 3.84
CA THR A 22 4.34 22.43 2.87
C THR A 22 5.10 21.44 2.00
N TYR A 23 6.31 21.80 1.56
CA TYR A 23 7.15 20.91 0.78
C TYR A 23 7.54 19.65 1.58
N LEU A 24 8.01 19.82 2.81
CA LEU A 24 8.36 18.70 3.69
C LEU A 24 7.14 17.81 4.00
N LEU A 25 5.98 18.41 4.25
CA LEU A 25 4.75 17.67 4.50
C LEU A 25 4.32 16.86 3.26
N ARG A 26 4.46 17.43 2.06
CA ARG A 26 4.17 16.74 0.81
C ARG A 26 5.04 15.50 0.64
N GLU A 27 6.35 15.62 0.85
CA GLU A 27 7.28 14.48 0.74
C GLU A 27 6.91 13.36 1.73
N HIS A 28 6.64 13.72 2.99
CA HIS A 28 6.20 12.73 3.99
C HIS A 28 4.84 12.10 3.63
N HIS A 29 3.95 12.86 3.01
CA HIS A 29 2.65 12.34 2.61
C HIS A 29 2.77 11.33 1.46
N ILE A 30 3.63 11.62 0.48
CA ILE A 30 3.92 10.70 -0.64
C ILE A 30 4.53 9.42 -0.10
N TYR A 31 5.55 9.52 0.74
CA TYR A 31 6.18 8.34 1.35
C TYR A 31 5.16 7.49 2.13
N ASN A 32 4.30 8.12 2.93
CA ASN A 32 3.26 7.40 3.66
C ASN A 32 2.27 6.69 2.72
N LEU A 33 1.94 7.28 1.57
CA LEU A 33 1.05 6.66 0.59
C LEU A 33 1.70 5.42 -0.02
N GLU A 34 2.98 5.52 -0.42
CA GLU A 34 3.74 4.38 -0.96
C GLU A 34 3.84 3.24 0.06
N GLU A 35 4.14 3.56 1.32
CA GLU A 35 4.20 2.56 2.41
C GLU A 35 2.82 1.94 2.69
N HIS A 36 1.74 2.74 2.63
CA HIS A 36 0.39 2.21 2.80
C HIS A 36 -0.03 1.31 1.66
N GLU A 37 0.32 1.65 0.42
CA GLU A 37 0.09 0.82 -0.75
C GLU A 37 0.81 -0.52 -0.59
N ALA A 38 2.10 -0.51 -0.26
CA ALA A 38 2.88 -1.73 0.00
C ALA A 38 2.30 -2.61 1.13
N ARG A 39 1.78 -2.00 2.20
CA ARG A 39 1.11 -2.76 3.27
C ARG A 39 -0.23 -3.33 2.85
N MET A 40 -1.04 -2.56 2.13
CA MET A 40 -2.33 -3.03 1.62
C MET A 40 -2.14 -4.19 0.65
N ASP A 41 -1.08 -4.12 -0.13
CA ASP A 41 -0.62 -5.14 -1.06
C ASP A 41 -0.25 -6.47 -0.39
N GLU A 42 0.51 -6.40 0.71
CA GLU A 42 0.83 -7.57 1.54
C GLU A 42 -0.43 -8.17 2.20
N LEU A 43 -1.32 -7.30 2.70
CA LEU A 43 -2.59 -7.72 3.29
C LEU A 43 -3.51 -8.37 2.27
N GLU A 44 -3.61 -7.83 1.06
CA GLU A 44 -4.39 -8.41 -0.03
C GLU A 44 -3.85 -9.79 -0.42
N GLY A 45 -2.52 -9.93 -0.56
CA GLY A 45 -1.88 -11.22 -0.84
C GLY A 45 -2.20 -12.27 0.22
N THR A 46 -2.17 -11.87 1.49
CA THR A 46 -2.52 -12.74 2.63
C THR A 46 -4.00 -13.13 2.62
N LEU A 47 -4.90 -12.17 2.44
CA LEU A 47 -6.35 -12.42 2.37
C LEU A 47 -6.70 -13.34 1.20
N ARG A 48 -6.04 -13.15 0.06
CA ARG A 48 -6.22 -13.97 -1.13
C ARG A 48 -5.73 -15.41 -0.91
N GLY A 49 -4.60 -15.59 -0.23
CA GLY A 49 -4.15 -16.92 0.22
C GLY A 49 -5.17 -17.60 1.13
N HIS A 50 -5.72 -16.87 2.11
CA HIS A 50 -6.77 -17.39 2.99
C HIS A 50 -8.06 -17.76 2.24
N ILE A 51 -8.49 -16.96 1.25
CA ILE A 51 -9.63 -17.30 0.39
C ILE A 51 -9.39 -18.64 -0.31
N GLY A 52 -8.18 -18.87 -0.84
CA GLY A 52 -7.83 -20.14 -1.45
C GLY A 52 -7.93 -21.34 -0.51
N LEU A 53 -7.54 -21.18 0.76
CA LEU A 53 -7.69 -22.23 1.78
C LEU A 53 -9.17 -22.50 2.12
N ILE A 54 -10.00 -21.45 2.16
CA ILE A 54 -11.43 -21.58 2.43
C ILE A 54 -12.13 -22.29 1.27
N GLU A 55 -11.89 -21.88 0.03
CA GLU A 55 -12.48 -22.52 -1.15
C GLU A 55 -12.09 -23.98 -1.27
N GLU A 56 -10.83 -24.31 -1.02
CA GLU A 56 -10.37 -25.68 -1.03
C GLU A 56 -11.03 -26.52 0.09
N SER A 57 -11.20 -25.92 1.28
CA SER A 57 -11.90 -26.58 2.37
C SER A 57 -13.37 -26.82 2.02
N LEU A 58 -14.02 -25.87 1.33
CA LEU A 58 -15.37 -26.02 0.81
C LEU A 58 -15.45 -27.15 -0.23
N ASP A 59 -14.53 -27.20 -1.20
CA ASP A 59 -14.51 -28.26 -2.21
C ASP A 59 -14.31 -29.66 -1.61
N ARG A 60 -13.49 -29.78 -0.56
CA ARG A 60 -13.32 -31.05 0.18
C ARG A 60 -14.61 -31.46 0.89
N ILE A 61 -15.32 -30.52 1.50
CA ILE A 61 -16.62 -30.77 2.16
C ILE A 61 -17.68 -31.17 1.12
N GLU A 62 -17.67 -30.55 -0.06
CA GLU A 62 -18.57 -30.87 -1.17
C GLU A 62 -18.18 -32.14 -1.94
N GLY A 63 -17.07 -32.79 -1.58
CA GLY A 63 -16.57 -34.00 -2.24
C GLY A 63 -16.01 -33.77 -3.65
N LYS A 64 -15.76 -32.51 -4.03
CA LYS A 64 -15.23 -32.10 -5.35
C LYS A 64 -13.70 -32.09 -5.40
N ALA A 65 -13.04 -32.07 -4.24
CA ALA A 65 -11.59 -32.09 -4.12
C ALA A 65 -11.11 -33.22 -3.22
N THR A 66 -9.94 -33.77 -3.54
CA THR A 66 -9.28 -34.81 -2.76
C THR A 66 -8.12 -34.24 -1.94
N GLU A 67 -7.57 -35.01 -1.01
CA GLU A 67 -6.37 -34.59 -0.24
C GLU A 67 -5.16 -34.27 -1.14
N ALA A 68 -5.11 -34.82 -2.37
CA ALA A 68 -4.09 -34.50 -3.37
C ALA A 68 -4.22 -33.07 -3.95
N ASP A 69 -5.39 -32.45 -3.83
CA ASP A 69 -5.65 -31.08 -4.29
C ASP A 69 -5.27 -30.02 -3.24
N ARG A 70 -4.73 -30.45 -2.08
CA ARG A 70 -4.41 -29.56 -0.97
C ARG A 70 -3.32 -28.56 -1.32
N GLY A 71 -3.59 -27.27 -1.06
CA GLY A 71 -2.70 -26.15 -1.33
C GLY A 71 -2.72 -25.64 -2.78
N LYS A 72 -3.43 -26.32 -3.70
CA LYS A 72 -3.42 -25.97 -5.13
C LYS A 72 -4.14 -24.65 -5.40
N LYS A 73 -5.33 -24.46 -4.81
CA LYS A 73 -6.10 -23.21 -4.91
C LYS A 73 -5.43 -22.07 -4.16
N MET A 74 -4.90 -22.33 -2.96
CA MET A 74 -4.11 -21.35 -2.21
C MET A 74 -2.96 -20.80 -3.06
N ASN A 75 -2.16 -21.68 -3.65
CA ASN A 75 -1.05 -21.26 -4.52
C ASN A 75 -1.54 -20.52 -5.78
N GLU A 76 -2.64 -20.96 -6.38
CA GLU A 76 -3.21 -20.29 -7.55
C GLU A 76 -3.66 -18.86 -7.23
N TYR A 77 -4.41 -18.69 -6.14
CA TYR A 77 -4.89 -17.39 -5.70
C TYR A 77 -3.73 -16.48 -5.28
N TYR A 78 -2.75 -17.00 -4.54
CA TYR A 78 -1.54 -16.26 -4.19
C TYR A 78 -0.72 -15.81 -5.42
N SER A 79 -0.61 -16.67 -6.44
CA SER A 79 0.24 -16.42 -7.61
C SER A 79 -0.36 -15.49 -8.66
N LYS A 80 -1.68 -15.24 -8.64
CA LYS A 80 -2.36 -14.47 -9.69
C LYS A 80 -1.92 -12.99 -9.74
N ARG A 81 -1.39 -12.41 -8.66
CA ARG A 81 -0.95 -11.00 -8.62
C ARG A 81 0.28 -10.72 -9.49
N GLY A 82 1.30 -11.58 -9.44
CA GLY A 82 2.55 -11.37 -10.18
C GLY A 82 2.50 -11.64 -11.69
N ARG A 83 1.34 -12.06 -12.24
CA ARG A 83 1.15 -12.25 -13.68
C ARG A 83 0.51 -11.06 -14.37
N ASP A 84 -0.36 -10.33 -13.68
CA ASP A 84 -1.04 -9.16 -14.25
C ASP A 84 -0.08 -7.96 -14.38
N GLU A 85 0.87 -7.79 -13.44
CA GLU A 85 1.93 -6.78 -13.52
C GLU A 85 2.94 -6.99 -14.67
N LYS A 86 3.04 -8.21 -15.22
CA LYS A 86 3.90 -8.52 -16.38
C LYS A 86 3.21 -8.33 -17.73
N SER A 87 1.92 -7.98 -17.73
CA SER A 87 1.09 -7.84 -18.93
C SER A 87 0.71 -6.40 -19.26
N GLN A 88 1.29 -5.42 -18.56
CA GLN A 88 1.22 -3.99 -18.86
C GLN A 88 2.62 -3.45 -19.18
#